data_AF-P25436-F1
#
_entry.id   AF-P25436-F1
#
_cell.length_a   1.000
_cell.length_b   1.000
_cell.length_c   1.000
_cell.angle_alpha   90.00
_cell.angle_beta   90.00
_cell.angle_gamma   90.00
#
_symmetry.space_group_name_H-M   'P 1'
#
loop_
_entity.id
_entity.type
_entity.pdbx_description
1 polymer ?
#
loop_
_entity_poly.entity_id
_entity_poly.type
_entity_poly.pdbx_seq_one_letter_code
_entity_poly.pdbx_strand_id
1 'polypeptide(L)' 'KCNPAGGTVGGCRGVDRRHWISECKAKQSYVRALTMDSDKIVG' A
#
# COMPACT_ATOMS: atom_id res chain seq x y z
N LYS A 1 -2.76 2.93 1.54
CA LYS A 1 -3.41 1.69 1.02
C LYS A 1 -4.09 1.98 -0.32
N CYS A 2 -4.34 0.97 -1.15
CA CYS A 2 -5.12 1.11 -2.37
C CYS A 2 -6.63 1.09 -2.07
N ASN A 3 -7.45 1.79 -2.88
CA ASN A 3 -8.90 1.78 -2.75
C ASN A 3 -9.51 0.60 -3.54
N PRO A 4 -10.14 -0.39 -2.90
CA PRO A 4 -10.70 -1.55 -3.59
C PRO A 4 -11.92 -1.21 -4.47
N ALA A 5 -12.65 -0.13 -4.17
CA ALA A 5 -13.77 0.36 -4.98
C ALA A 5 -13.36 1.39 -6.04
N GLY A 6 -12.05 1.64 -6.19
CA GLY A 6 -11.52 2.64 -7.12
C GLY A 6 -11.47 2.15 -8.56
N GLY A 7 -11.40 3.08 -9.51
CA GLY A 7 -11.28 2.78 -10.95
C GLY A 7 -9.92 2.24 -11.43
N THR A 8 -9.01 1.85 -10.53
CA THR A 8 -7.65 1.39 -10.86
C THR A 8 -7.39 -0.07 -10.48
N VAL A 9 -8.44 -0.86 -10.23
CA VAL A 9 -8.32 -2.30 -9.94
C VAL A 9 -7.70 -3.05 -11.12
N GLY A 10 -7.99 -2.65 -12.36
CA GLY A 10 -7.42 -3.24 -13.58
C GLY A 10 -6.09 -2.63 -14.05
N GLY A 11 -5.44 -1.83 -13.22
CA GLY A 11 -4.17 -1.16 -13.53
C GLY A 11 -4.20 0.35 -13.28
N CYS A 12 -3.02 0.96 -13.35
CA CYS A 12 -2.83 2.38 -13.05
C CYS A 12 -3.48 3.26 -14.12
N ARG A 13 -4.15 4.34 -13.70
CA ARG A 13 -4.72 5.33 -14.62
C ARG A 13 -3.60 6.04 -15.41
N GLY A 14 -3.74 6.12 -16.72
CA GLY A 14 -2.82 6.86 -17.61
C GLY A 14 -1.60 6.08 -18.09
N VAL A 15 -1.46 4.80 -17.73
CA VAL A 15 -0.40 3.95 -18.28
C VAL A 15 -0.72 3.54 -19.71
N ASP A 16 0.25 3.66 -20.61
CA ASP A 16 0.15 3.16 -21.97
C ASP A 16 0.13 1.62 -21.96
N ARG A 17 -1.08 1.07 -22.12
CA ARG A 17 -1.35 -0.37 -22.14
C ARG A 17 -0.74 -1.10 -23.34
N ARG A 18 -0.26 -0.40 -24.37
CA ARG A 18 0.42 -1.02 -25.53
C ARG A 18 1.84 -1.47 -25.19
N HIS A 19 2.49 -0.76 -24.28
CA HIS A 19 3.89 -0.99 -23.92
C HIS A 19 4.07 -1.47 -22.48
N TRP A 20 3.07 -1.26 -21.61
CA TRP A 20 3.22 -1.48 -20.17
C TRP A 20 2.00 -2.17 -19.54
N ILE A 21 2.28 -3.16 -18.70
CA ILE A 21 1.33 -3.71 -17.73
C ILE A 21 1.55 -2.98 -16.41
N SER A 22 0.49 -2.54 -15.74
CA SER A 22 0.57 -1.79 -14.49
C SER A 22 -0.38 -2.33 -13.42
N GLU A 23 0.00 -2.15 -12.16
CA GLU A 23 -0.78 -2.57 -11.00
C GLU A 23 -0.58 -1.58 -9.85
N CYS A 24 -1.65 -1.25 -9.11
CA CYS A 24 -1.56 -0.44 -7.89
C CYS A 24 -1.40 -1.34 -6.67
N LYS A 25 -0.25 -1.28 -5.98
CA LYS A 25 0.01 -2.01 -4.73
C LYS A 25 0.19 -1.07 -3.55
N ALA A 26 -0.35 -1.47 -2.40
CA ALA A 26 -0.11 -0.77 -1.14
C ALA A 26 1.32 -1.03 -0.68
N LYS A 27 2.09 0.04 -0.41
CA LYS A 27 3.38 -0.06 0.27
C LYS A 27 3.24 0.30 1.74
N GLN A 28 4.09 -0.31 2.55
CA GLN A 28 4.23 -0.01 3.96
C GLN A 28 5.46 0.89 4.16
N SER A 29 5.45 1.65 5.23
CA SER A 29 6.59 2.43 5.72
C SER A 29 6.63 2.33 7.23
N TYR A 30 7.82 2.40 7.80
CA TYR A 30 7.97 2.51 9.25
C TYR A 30 7.58 3.92 9.70
N VAL A 31 6.90 3.97 10.85
CA VAL A 31 6.56 5.19 11.58
C VAL A 31 6.83 4.92 13.06
N ARG A 32 7.17 5.97 13.82
CA ARG A 32 7.30 5.85 15.27
C ARG A 32 5.90 5.82 15.90
N ALA A 33 5.66 4.87 16.78
CA ALA A 33 4.46 4.77 17.60
C ALA A 33 4.86 4.29 19.00
N LEU A 34 4.10 4.68 20.02
CA LEU A 34 4.20 4.08 21.35
C LEU A 34 3.55 2.68 21.27
N THR A 35 4.33 1.65 21.55
CA THR A 35 3.94 0.24 21.43
C THR A 35 4.27 -0.52 22.71
N MET A 36 3.71 -1.71 22.84
CA MET A 36 4.03 -2.64 23.93
C MET A 36 4.31 -4.01 23.31
N ASP A 37 5.41 -4.62 23.72
CA ASP A 37 5.80 -5.96 23.26
C ASP A 37 5.07 -7.08 24.03
N SER A 38 5.38 -8.33 23.68
CA SER A 38 4.80 -9.52 24.33
C SER A 38 5.20 -9.66 25.81
N ASP A 39 6.31 -9.04 26.22
CA ASP A 39 6.83 -9.06 27.59
C ASP A 39 6.29 -7.89 28.44
N LYS A 40 5.34 -7.13 27.88
CA LYS A 40 4.70 -5.95 28.49
C LYS A 40 5.67 -4.77 28.71
N ILE A 41 6.74 -4.70 27.93
CA ILE A 41 7.65 -3.55 27.92
C ILE A 41 7.06 -2.48 27.01
N VAL A 42 6.89 -1.28 27.54
CA VAL A 42 6.36 -0.11 26.81
C VAL A 42 7.51 0.69 26.19
N GLY A 43 7.41 1.03 24.90
CA GLY A 43 8.45 1.75 24.16
C GLY A 43 7.98 2.45 22.89
#